data_AF-A0A524DB85-F1
#
_entry.id   AF-A0A524DB85-F1
#
_cell.length_a   1.000
_cell.length_b   1.000
_cell.length_c   1.000
_cell.angle_alpha   90.00
_cell.angle_beta   90.00
_cell.angle_gamma   90.00
#
_symmetry.space_group_name_H-M   'P 1'
#
loop_
_entity.id
_entity.type
_entity.pdbx_description
1 polymer ?
#
loop_
_entity_poly.entity_id
_entity_poly.type
_entity_poly.pdbx_seq_one_letter_code
_entity_poly.pdbx_strand_id
1 'polypeptide(L)'
;MAKDKIYGAIILIIAALVLVWYTLYAVVYGGLFAGDYGWMASMWGEPLTFAITLGGRSWRWAVIGPLYLAAVLILGIAMWIGYTMLTTPPPVPLEELEELGLEEEESEE
;
A
#
# COMPACT_ATOMS: atom_id res chain seq x y z
N MET A 1 -14.33 21.00 0.89
CA MET A 1 -13.45 20.00 0.25
C MET A 1 -14.29 19.27 -0.77
N ALA A 2 -13.84 19.19 -2.02
CA ALA A 2 -14.54 18.42 -3.06
C ALA A 2 -14.81 17.02 -2.52
N LYS A 3 -16.05 16.53 -2.66
CA LYS A 3 -16.47 15.20 -2.19
C LYS A 3 -15.50 14.11 -2.69
N ASP A 4 -14.91 14.32 -3.85
CA ASP A 4 -13.90 13.47 -4.50
C ASP A 4 -12.62 13.32 -3.68
N LYS A 5 -12.20 14.41 -3.02
CA LYS A 5 -11.04 14.42 -2.12
C LYS A 5 -11.27 13.60 -0.85
N ILE A 6 -12.52 13.57 -0.37
CA ILE A 6 -12.91 12.80 0.81
C ILE A 6 -12.86 11.30 0.50
N TYR A 7 -13.30 10.88 -0.69
CA TYR A 7 -13.20 9.48 -1.12
C TYR A 7 -11.73 9.03 -1.24
N GLY A 8 -10.86 9.86 -1.81
CA GLY A 8 -9.42 9.59 -1.84
C GLY A 8 -8.81 9.40 -0.44
N ALA A 9 -9.19 10.27 0.51
CA ALA A 9 -8.76 10.17 1.92
C ALA A 9 -9.22 8.88 2.59
N ILE A 10 -10.49 8.51 2.40
CA ILE A 10 -11.08 7.29 2.99
C ILE A 10 -10.36 6.05 2.45
N ILE A 11 -10.14 5.98 1.14
CA ILE A 11 -9.45 4.86 0.50
C ILE A 11 -8.02 4.74 1.03
N LEU A 12 -7.28 5.84 1.16
CA LEU A 12 -5.93 5.85 1.69
C LEU A 12 -5.88 5.31 3.13
N ILE A 13 -6.75 5.82 4.01
CA ILE A 13 -6.78 5.42 5.43
C ILE A 13 -7.17 3.94 5.57
N ILE A 14 -8.20 3.49 4.84
CA ILE A 14 -8.64 2.10 4.90
C ILE A 14 -7.56 1.17 4.35
N ALA A 15 -6.95 1.49 3.20
CA ALA A 15 -5.89 0.67 2.63
C ALA A 15 -4.67 0.58 3.56
N ALA A 16 -4.30 1.70 4.22
CA ALA A 16 -3.24 1.70 5.21
C ALA A 16 -3.58 0.85 6.44
N LEU A 17 -4.80 0.96 6.99
CA LEU A 17 -5.26 0.15 8.11
C LEU A 17 -5.29 -1.34 7.77
N VAL A 18 -5.81 -1.69 6.60
CA VAL A 18 -5.86 -3.08 6.10
C VAL A 18 -4.45 -3.61 5.88
N LEU A 19 -3.54 -2.82 5.33
CA LEU A 19 -2.14 -3.21 5.15
C LEU A 19 -1.46 -3.47 6.50
N VAL A 20 -1.59 -2.55 7.45
CA VAL A 20 -1.03 -2.71 8.80
C VAL A 20 -1.63 -3.95 9.47
N TRP A 21 -2.95 -4.11 9.45
CA TRP A 21 -3.61 -5.28 10.03
C TRP A 21 -3.19 -6.58 9.35
N TYR A 22 -3.16 -6.62 8.02
CA TYR A 22 -2.76 -7.79 7.24
C TYR A 22 -1.30 -8.17 7.50
N THR A 23 -0.39 -7.19 7.54
CA THR A 23 1.01 -7.41 7.89
C THR A 23 1.16 -7.89 9.33
N LEU A 24 0.48 -7.29 10.30
CA LEU A 24 0.50 -7.74 11.70
C LEU A 24 -0.07 -9.14 11.83
N TYR A 25 -1.17 -9.46 11.16
CA TYR A 25 -1.76 -10.78 11.14
C TYR A 25 -0.81 -11.81 10.49
N ALA A 26 -0.18 -11.45 9.37
CA ALA A 26 0.79 -12.29 8.70
C ALA A 26 2.02 -12.58 9.59
N VAL A 27 2.48 -11.58 10.35
CA VAL A 27 3.58 -11.69 11.32
C VAL A 27 3.19 -12.54 12.54
N VAL A 28 2.02 -12.29 13.13
CA VAL A 28 1.59 -12.91 14.40
C VAL A 28 1.01 -14.31 14.20
N TYR A 29 0.19 -14.51 13.14
CA TYR A 29 -0.59 -15.73 12.91
C TYR A 29 -0.18 -16.49 11.66
N GLY A 30 0.28 -15.79 10.61
CA GLY A 30 0.62 -16.39 9.31
C GLY A 30 1.94 -17.16 9.27
N GLY A 31 2.77 -17.04 10.32
CA GLY A 31 4.07 -17.71 10.35
C GLY A 31 5.06 -17.17 9.32
N LEU A 32 4.84 -15.94 8.82
CA LEU A 32 5.79 -15.20 7.97
C LEU A 32 7.10 -14.86 8.71
N PHE A 33 7.28 -15.31 9.96
CA PHE A 33 8.55 -15.30 10.68
C PHE A 33 8.81 -16.56 11.54
N ALA A 34 7.81 -17.40 11.83
CA ALA A 34 8.02 -18.67 12.49
C ALA A 34 6.78 -19.57 12.32
N GLY A 35 6.97 -20.78 11.78
CA GLY A 35 5.95 -21.84 11.72
C GLY A 35 5.66 -22.50 13.07
N ASP A 36 6.16 -21.94 14.16
CA ASP A 36 5.95 -22.38 15.53
C ASP A 36 5.72 -21.14 16.39
N TYR A 37 4.85 -21.24 17.39
CA TYR A 37 4.57 -20.20 18.39
C TYR A 37 5.80 -19.79 19.25
N GLY A 38 7.02 -20.19 18.83
CA GLY A 38 8.29 -19.87 19.46
C GLY A 38 8.82 -18.46 19.21
N TRP A 39 8.22 -17.64 18.34
CA TRP A 39 8.72 -16.26 18.10
C TRP A 39 8.69 -15.37 19.35
N MET A 40 7.75 -15.61 20.28
CA MET A 40 7.77 -14.98 21.61
C MET A 40 8.98 -15.45 22.45
N ALA A 41 9.43 -16.70 22.29
CA ALA A 41 10.66 -17.21 22.91
C ALA A 41 11.93 -16.70 22.18
N SER A 42 11.87 -16.49 20.85
CA SER A 42 12.98 -15.98 20.03
C SER A 42 13.19 -14.47 20.14
N MET A 43 12.18 -13.68 20.52
CA MET A 43 12.36 -12.25 20.80
C MET A 43 13.32 -11.97 21.96
N TRP A 44 13.53 -12.96 22.83
CA TRP A 44 14.48 -12.93 23.93
C TRP A 44 15.69 -13.87 23.69
N GLY A 45 15.79 -14.49 22.52
CA GLY A 45 16.80 -15.50 22.18
C GLY A 45 17.71 -15.07 21.02
N GLU A 46 19.00 -15.37 21.20
CA GLU A 46 20.16 -15.09 20.34
C GLU A 46 19.90 -14.77 18.84
N PRO A 47 20.52 -13.71 18.28
CA PRO A 47 20.32 -13.24 16.90
C PRO A 47 20.72 -14.24 15.80
N LEU A 48 21.54 -15.23 16.13
CA LEU A 48 21.93 -16.30 15.20
C LEU A 48 20.75 -17.19 14.81
N THR A 49 19.83 -17.43 15.75
CA THR A 49 18.61 -18.22 15.55
C THR A 49 17.64 -17.50 14.63
N PHE A 50 17.49 -16.18 14.79
CA PHE A 50 16.70 -15.32 13.90
C PHE A 50 17.17 -15.40 12.45
N ALA A 51 18.49 -15.35 12.22
CA ALA A 51 19.08 -15.46 10.88
C ALA A 51 18.86 -16.85 10.24
N ILE A 52 18.96 -17.93 11.02
CA ILE A 52 18.77 -19.31 10.54
C ILE A 52 17.30 -19.61 10.23
N THR A 53 16.35 -19.02 10.98
CA THR A 53 14.90 -19.16 10.72
C THR A 53 14.45 -18.39 9.48
N LEU A 54 15.05 -17.21 9.22
CA LEU A 54 14.89 -16.47 7.95
C LEU A 54 15.53 -17.21 6.75
N GLY A 55 16.56 -18.04 7.00
CA GLY A 55 17.46 -18.63 6.02
C GLY A 55 17.00 -19.89 5.27
N GLY A 56 15.75 -20.33 5.36
CA GLY A 56 15.20 -21.27 4.38
C GLY A 56 15.30 -22.77 4.70
N ARG A 57 14.29 -23.29 5.40
CA ARG A 57 14.08 -24.75 5.50
C ARG A 57 12.64 -25.21 5.22
N SER A 58 11.68 -24.29 5.06
CA SER A 58 10.25 -24.62 4.92
C SER A 58 9.72 -24.21 3.54
N TRP A 59 9.37 -25.20 2.72
CA TRP A 59 8.75 -25.06 1.37
C TRP A 59 7.55 -24.10 1.33
N ARG A 60 6.87 -23.92 2.47
CA ARG A 60 5.76 -22.99 2.67
C ARG A 60 6.12 -21.55 2.32
N TRP A 61 7.37 -21.13 2.53
CA TRP A 61 7.84 -19.78 2.21
C TRP A 61 7.82 -19.46 0.71
N ALA A 62 8.08 -20.47 -0.13
CA ALA A 62 8.01 -20.30 -1.58
C ALA A 62 6.59 -20.00 -2.08
N VAL A 63 5.56 -20.30 -1.28
CA VAL A 63 4.15 -20.05 -1.62
C VAL A 63 3.64 -18.81 -0.89
N ILE A 64 3.89 -18.70 0.42
CA ILE A 64 3.38 -17.61 1.28
C ILE A 64 4.06 -16.28 0.95
N GLY A 65 5.37 -16.29 0.70
CA GLY A 65 6.14 -15.08 0.42
C GLY A 65 5.64 -14.31 -0.81
N PRO A 66 5.52 -14.95 -1.99
CA PRO A 66 4.99 -14.30 -3.19
C PRO A 66 3.54 -13.82 -3.02
N LEU A 67 2.69 -14.60 -2.34
CA LEU A 67 1.30 -14.22 -2.12
C LEU A 67 1.17 -12.98 -1.23
N TYR A 68 1.96 -12.92 -0.15
CA TYR A 68 2.04 -11.76 0.72
C TYR A 68 2.57 -10.53 -0.02
N LEU A 69 3.63 -10.69 -0.81
CA LEU A 69 4.20 -9.61 -1.61
C LEU A 69 3.18 -9.06 -2.62
N ALA A 70 2.42 -9.93 -3.27
CA ALA A 70 1.35 -9.53 -4.18
C ALA A 70 0.25 -8.73 -3.46
N ALA A 71 -0.17 -9.17 -2.27
CA ALA A 71 -1.18 -8.47 -1.47
C ALA A 71 -0.68 -7.07 -1.02
N VAL A 72 0.56 -6.97 -0.55
CA VAL A 72 1.19 -5.70 -0.18
C VAL A 72 1.29 -4.77 -1.39
N LEU A 73 1.63 -5.29 -2.57
CA LEU A 73 1.74 -4.50 -3.79
C LEU A 73 0.37 -3.95 -4.22
N ILE A 74 -0.69 -4.76 -4.16
CA ILE A 74 -2.05 -4.32 -4.47
C ILE A 74 -2.52 -3.22 -3.50
N LEU A 75 -2.29 -3.40 -2.21
CA LEU A 75 -2.64 -2.39 -1.19
C LEU A 75 -1.77 -1.12 -1.33
N GLY A 76 -0.51 -1.26 -1.74
CA GLY A 76 0.36 -0.14 -2.09
C GLY A 76 -0.20 0.68 -3.24
N ILE A 77 -0.69 0.04 -4.30
CA ILE A 77 -1.37 0.72 -5.41
C ILE A 77 -2.64 1.43 -4.93
N ALA A 78 -3.46 0.79 -4.08
CA ALA A 78 -4.66 1.42 -3.52
C ALA A 78 -4.33 2.67 -2.69
N MET A 79 -3.28 2.63 -1.87
CA MET A 79 -2.78 3.79 -1.14
C MET A 79 -2.27 4.89 -2.08
N TRP A 80 -1.55 4.51 -3.13
CA TRP A 80 -1.08 5.46 -4.15
C TRP A 80 -2.24 6.17 -4.86
N ILE A 81 -3.30 5.44 -5.21
CA ILE A 81 -4.52 6.02 -5.81
C ILE A 81 -5.21 6.98 -4.84
N GLY A 82 -5.35 6.59 -3.57
CA GLY A 82 -5.92 7.47 -2.54
C GLY A 82 -5.08 8.75 -2.36
N TYR A 83 -3.75 8.63 -2.45
CA TYR A 83 -2.82 9.75 -2.35
C TYR A 83 -2.92 10.68 -3.57
N THR A 84 -2.96 10.13 -4.80
CA THR A 84 -3.07 10.96 -6.00
C THR A 84 -4.39 11.73 -6.04
N MET A 85 -5.52 11.11 -5.69
CA MET A 85 -6.83 11.79 -5.58
C MET A 85 -6.87 12.91 -4.52
N LEU A 86 -6.05 12.81 -3.46
CA LEU A 86 -5.90 13.87 -2.47
C LEU A 86 -5.08 15.05 -3.02
N THR A 87 -4.07 14.76 -3.84
CA THR A 87 -3.13 15.76 -4.35
C THR A 87 -3.56 16.39 -5.67
N THR A 88 -4.48 15.78 -6.42
CA THR A 88 -5.01 16.36 -7.66
C THR A 88 -6.01 17.47 -7.35
N PRO A 89 -5.77 18.72 -7.80
CA PRO A 89 -6.82 19.74 -7.81
C PRO A 89 -7.95 19.26 -8.73
N PRO A 90 -9.22 19.59 -8.40
CA PRO A 90 -10.34 19.27 -9.27
C PRO A 90 -10.05 19.79 -10.68
N PRO A 91 -10.36 19.02 -11.73
CA PRO A 91 -10.15 19.47 -13.10
C PRO A 91 -10.88 20.80 -13.30
N VAL A 92 -10.19 21.74 -13.94
CA VAL A 92 -10.71 23.08 -14.24
C VAL A 92 -12.06 22.93 -14.98
N PRO A 93 -13.08 23.74 -14.66
CA PRO A 93 -14.35 23.71 -15.37
C PRO A 93 -14.10 23.81 -16.88
N LEU A 94 -14.79 22.99 -17.67
CA LEU A 94 -14.59 22.91 -19.12
C LEU A 94 -14.74 24.28 -19.82
N GLU A 95 -15.54 25.18 -19.26
CA GLU A 95 -15.75 26.54 -19.76
C GLU A 95 -14.48 27.41 -19.69
N GLU A 96 -13.71 27.34 -18.60
CA GLU A 96 -12.42 28.07 -18.47
C GLU A 96 -11.33 27.44 -19.36
N LEU A 97 -11.43 26.14 -19.67
CA LEU A 97 -10.53 25.43 -20.57
C LEU A 97 -10.82 25.73 -22.05
N GLU A 98 -12.10 25.91 -22.42
CA GLU A 98 -12.50 26.37 -23.76
C GLU A 98 -12.11 27.85 -23.97
N GLU A 99 -12.29 28.72 -22.96
CA GLU A 99 -11.85 30.13 -23.04
C GLU A 99 -10.32 30.25 -23.17
N LEU A 100 -9.54 29.49 -22.39
CA LEU A 100 -8.07 29.45 -22.51
C LEU A 100 -7.60 28.90 -23.86
N GLY A 101 -8.27 27.88 -24.40
CA GLY A 101 -7.95 27.34 -25.73
C GLY A 101 -8.26 28.33 -26.86
N LEU A 102 -9.33 29.12 -26.72
CA LEU A 102 -9.67 30.18 -27.67
C LEU A 102 -8.71 31.37 -27.60
N GLU A 103 -8.33 31.80 -26.38
CA GLU A 103 -7.36 32.89 -26.19
C GLU A 103 -5.96 32.52 -26.71
N GLU A 104 -5.53 31.26 -26.59
CA GLU A 104 -4.26 30.78 -27.17
C GLU A 104 -4.31 30.78 -28.70
N GLU A 105 -5.40 30.29 -29.32
CA GLU A 105 -5.59 30.32 -30.78
C GLU A 105 -5.62 31.76 -31.35
N GLU A 106 -6.26 32.70 -30.64
CA GLU A 106 -6.34 34.12 -31.06
C GLU A 106 -5.01 34.87 -30.87
N SER A 107 -4.10 34.35 -30.04
CA SER A 107 -2.76 34.91 -29.81
C SER A 107 -1.69 34.42 -30.80
N GLU A 108 -1.96 33.30 -31.48
CA GLU A 108 -1.08 32.72 -32.51
C GLU A 108 -1.41 33.16 -33.95
N GLU A 109 -2.55 33.83 -34.19
CA GLU A 109 -2.90 34.53 -35.45
C GLU A 109 -2.43 36.00 -35.51
#